data_AF-A0A351C375-F1
#
_entry.id   AF-A0A351C375-F1
#
_cell.length_a   1.000
_cell.length_b   1.000
_cell.length_c   1.000
_cell.angle_alpha   90.00
_cell.angle_beta   90.00
_cell.angle_gamma   90.00
#
_symmetry.space_group_name_H-M   'P 1'
#
loop_
_entity.id
_entity.type
_entity.pdbx_description
1 polymer ?
#
loop_
_entity_poly.entity_id
_entity_poly.type
_entity_poly.pdbx_seq_one_letter_code
_entity_poly.pdbx_strand_id
1 'polypeptide(L)'
;MINKFSEYGFLILKVIVAAILLTGCSSSKNDDMDEEYSGKEIKEEGSEKDTRSEFETGGSVIIKMALFEQNNEMYRVEVDSTYLYWLDNELLILNGSTKCNIYALNVLEKAGYNTPEGNALTRDLFDTLNFTDILPVIGINDVSNALPGDLIIWNGHVIIFESETEVSGEKYAKAFWAGTRNPDNGVNIKNNVCYGKYKLNGNYIVRRPTKVSYRK
;
A
#
# COMPACT_ATOMS: atom_id res chain seq x y z
N MET A 1 -58.27 -18.56 27.95
CA MET A 1 -57.94 -17.18 27.55
C MET A 1 -56.45 -17.18 27.19
N ILE A 2 -56.13 -17.53 25.94
CA ILE A 2 -54.77 -17.81 25.46
C ILE A 2 -54.55 -16.94 24.21
N ASN A 3 -53.53 -16.08 24.30
CA ASN A 3 -52.72 -15.45 23.25
C ASN A 3 -53.34 -15.20 21.86
N LYS A 4 -54.08 -14.09 21.73
CA LYS A 4 -54.35 -13.46 20.41
C LYS A 4 -53.28 -12.44 19.97
N PHE A 5 -52.28 -12.13 20.81
CA PHE A 5 -51.24 -11.16 20.50
C PHE A 5 -50.06 -11.72 19.67
N SER A 6 -49.97 -13.05 19.53
CA SER A 6 -48.85 -13.72 18.83
C SER A 6 -49.01 -13.76 17.30
N GLU A 7 -50.23 -13.64 16.77
CA GLU A 7 -50.47 -13.83 15.33
C GLU A 7 -50.26 -12.54 14.52
N TYR A 8 -50.51 -11.37 15.12
CA TYR A 8 -50.31 -10.08 14.45
C TYR A 8 -48.84 -9.70 14.30
N GLY A 9 -47.97 -10.09 15.24
CA GLY A 9 -46.53 -9.83 15.18
C GLY A 9 -45.83 -10.58 14.03
N PHE A 10 -46.27 -11.81 13.75
CA PHE A 10 -45.72 -12.63 12.66
C PHE A 10 -46.14 -12.12 11.27
N LEU A 11 -47.29 -11.45 11.18
CA LEU A 11 -47.84 -10.95 9.92
C LEU A 11 -47.16 -9.64 9.50
N ILE A 12 -46.84 -8.75 10.45
CA ILE A 12 -46.10 -7.51 10.21
C ILE A 12 -44.65 -7.79 9.75
N LEU A 13 -44.00 -8.81 10.32
CA LEU A 13 -42.63 -9.19 9.92
C LEU A 13 -42.55 -9.70 8.47
N LYS A 14 -43.57 -10.43 7.99
CA LYS A 14 -43.61 -10.93 6.60
C LYS A 14 -43.80 -9.81 5.58
N VAL A 15 -44.54 -8.75 5.93
CA VAL A 15 -44.76 -7.60 5.03
C VAL A 15 -43.47 -6.78 4.85
N ILE A 16 -42.65 -6.64 5.90
CA ILE A 16 -41.39 -5.88 5.82
C ILE A 16 -40.33 -6.61 4.98
N VAL A 17 -40.24 -7.94 5.07
CA VAL A 17 -39.28 -8.73 4.26
C VAL A 17 -39.66 -8.75 2.77
N ALA A 18 -40.96 -8.72 2.45
CA ALA A 18 -41.41 -8.63 1.05
C ALA A 18 -41.13 -7.26 0.40
N ALA A 19 -41.13 -6.18 1.19
CA ALA A 19 -40.85 -4.82 0.69
C ALA A 19 -39.37 -4.59 0.31
N ILE A 20 -38.44 -5.40 0.83
CA ILE A 20 -37.00 -5.30 0.54
C ILE A 20 -36.62 -6.02 -0.77
N LEU A 21 -37.47 -6.90 -1.30
CA LEU A 21 -37.18 -7.68 -2.51
C LEU A 21 -37.68 -7.02 -3.82
N LEU A 22 -38.20 -5.80 -3.78
CA LEU A 22 -38.78 -5.12 -4.96
C LEU A 22 -38.10 -3.81 -5.38
N THR A 23 -36.89 -3.51 -4.90
CA THR A 23 -36.03 -2.48 -5.51
C THR A 23 -34.93 -3.14 -6.33
N GLY A 24 -35.32 -3.73 -7.46
CA GLY A 24 -34.41 -4.34 -8.41
C GLY A 24 -35.07 -4.48 -9.79
N CYS A 25 -35.09 -3.38 -10.55
CA CYS A 25 -35.22 -3.27 -12.02
C CYS A 25 -35.14 -1.76 -12.35
N SER A 26 -34.27 -1.25 -13.24
CA SER A 26 -34.21 -1.50 -14.69
C SER A 26 -32.85 -0.99 -15.22
N SER A 27 -32.07 -1.74 -16.02
CA SER A 27 -32.19 -2.08 -17.46
C SER A 27 -31.90 -0.91 -18.43
N SER A 28 -30.86 -1.04 -19.26
CA SER A 28 -31.01 -1.00 -20.72
C SER A 28 -29.86 -1.74 -21.42
N LYS A 29 -30.17 -2.27 -22.60
CA LYS A 29 -29.39 -3.15 -23.46
C LYS A 29 -29.12 -2.41 -24.78
N ASN A 30 -28.01 -2.76 -25.45
CA ASN A 30 -27.63 -2.50 -26.85
C ASN A 30 -27.21 -1.02 -27.15
N ASP A 31 -26.19 -0.70 -27.94
CA ASP A 31 -25.83 -1.22 -29.27
C ASP A 31 -24.30 -1.27 -29.53
N ASP A 32 -23.92 -2.15 -30.45
CA ASP A 32 -22.64 -2.18 -31.15
C ASP A 32 -22.39 -0.87 -31.92
N MET A 33 -21.16 -0.33 -31.89
CA MET A 33 -20.56 0.36 -33.03
C MET A 33 -19.04 0.53 -32.84
N ASP A 34 -18.30 -0.03 -33.81
CA ASP A 34 -16.90 0.22 -34.11
C ASP A 34 -16.62 1.73 -34.27
N GLU A 35 -15.60 2.25 -33.60
CA GLU A 35 -14.83 3.41 -34.09
C GLU A 35 -13.34 3.29 -33.73
N GLU A 36 -12.56 2.99 -34.78
CA GLU A 36 -11.21 3.46 -35.12
C GLU A 36 -10.39 4.19 -34.03
N TYR A 37 -9.32 3.51 -33.60
CA TYR A 37 -8.18 4.12 -32.91
C TYR A 37 -7.35 4.95 -33.90
N SER A 38 -7.72 6.21 -34.12
CA SER A 38 -6.92 7.18 -34.87
C SER A 38 -5.84 7.78 -33.96
N GLY A 39 -4.59 7.39 -34.21
CA GLY A 39 -3.42 7.99 -33.58
C GLY A 39 -3.29 9.48 -33.91
N LYS A 40 -3.15 10.31 -32.87
CA LYS A 40 -2.65 11.67 -33.00
C LYS A 40 -1.28 11.77 -32.32
N GLU A 41 -0.27 11.99 -33.16
CA GLU A 41 1.04 12.49 -32.81
C GLU A 41 0.92 13.77 -31.99
N ILE A 42 1.61 13.83 -30.85
CA ILE A 42 1.91 15.09 -30.16
C ILE A 42 3.38 15.38 -30.43
N LYS A 43 3.62 16.38 -31.27
CA LYS A 43 4.92 17.07 -31.38
C LYS A 43 5.00 18.11 -30.28
N GLU A 44 6.02 18.04 -29.44
CA GLU A 44 6.55 19.21 -28.73
C GLU A 44 8.08 19.14 -28.70
N GLU A 45 8.71 20.01 -29.48
CA GLU A 45 10.07 20.51 -29.26
C GLU A 45 9.98 21.71 -28.30
N GLY A 46 10.88 21.80 -27.32
CA GLY A 46 11.13 23.06 -26.61
C GLY A 46 11.59 22.90 -25.17
N SER A 47 12.91 22.90 -24.98
CA SER A 47 13.66 22.70 -23.74
C SER A 47 13.37 23.69 -22.61
N GLU A 48 13.31 23.19 -21.35
CA GLU A 48 13.81 23.91 -20.17
C GLU A 48 14.25 22.95 -19.03
N LYS A 49 15.59 22.85 -18.87
CA LYS A 49 16.41 22.50 -17.68
C LYS A 49 15.86 21.52 -16.61
N ASP A 50 16.06 20.24 -16.86
CA ASP A 50 17.15 19.41 -16.29
C ASP A 50 17.61 19.68 -14.82
N THR A 51 16.90 19.07 -13.86
CA THR A 51 17.44 18.49 -12.60
C THR A 51 16.44 17.61 -11.84
N ARG A 52 15.19 17.48 -12.34
CA ARG A 52 14.12 16.69 -11.70
C ARG A 52 13.88 15.31 -12.35
N SER A 53 14.40 15.09 -13.56
CA SER A 53 14.07 13.90 -14.36
C SER A 53 14.73 12.60 -13.84
N GLU A 54 15.92 12.66 -13.24
CA GLU A 54 16.54 11.46 -12.66
C GLU A 54 15.81 10.99 -11.39
N PHE A 55 15.24 11.91 -10.58
CA PHE A 55 14.50 11.57 -9.36
C PHE A 55 13.08 11.03 -9.63
N GLU A 56 12.42 11.48 -10.71
CA GLU A 56 11.12 10.93 -11.14
C GLU A 56 11.23 9.46 -11.59
N THR A 57 12.42 9.01 -12.02
CA THR A 57 12.65 7.60 -12.38
C THR A 57 12.92 6.69 -11.18
N GLY A 58 13.46 7.21 -10.08
CA GLY A 58 13.85 6.40 -8.92
C GLY A 58 12.65 5.87 -8.14
N GLY A 59 11.81 6.77 -7.66
CA GLY A 59 10.61 6.45 -6.88
C GLY A 59 9.60 5.59 -7.65
N SER A 60 9.46 5.85 -8.95
CA SER A 60 8.54 5.09 -9.81
C SER A 60 8.95 3.62 -9.96
N VAL A 61 10.23 3.28 -9.89
CA VAL A 61 10.69 1.88 -9.89
C VAL A 61 10.30 1.18 -8.58
N ILE A 62 10.46 1.84 -7.44
CA ILE A 62 10.03 1.30 -6.13
C ILE A 62 8.53 1.04 -6.14
N ILE A 63 7.73 2.01 -6.61
CA ILE A 63 6.27 1.86 -6.68
C ILE A 63 5.84 0.74 -7.64
N LYS A 64 6.47 0.64 -8.82
CA LYS A 64 6.22 -0.47 -9.75
C LYS A 64 6.56 -1.83 -9.14
N MET A 65 7.68 -1.92 -8.42
CA MET A 65 8.07 -3.14 -7.74
C MET A 65 7.13 -3.46 -6.57
N ALA A 66 6.68 -2.44 -5.83
CA ALA A 66 5.69 -2.59 -4.77
C ALA A 66 4.39 -3.20 -5.32
N LEU A 67 3.88 -2.67 -6.44
CA LEU A 67 2.71 -3.18 -7.16
C LEU A 67 2.91 -4.61 -7.67
N PHE A 68 4.12 -4.94 -8.15
CA PHE A 68 4.43 -6.30 -8.60
C PHE A 68 4.45 -7.29 -7.44
N GLU A 69 5.22 -6.97 -6.39
CA GLU A 69 5.37 -7.80 -5.19
C GLU A 69 4.07 -7.95 -4.40
N GLN A 70 3.13 -7.02 -4.56
CA GLN A 70 1.85 -7.04 -3.87
C GLN A 70 1.06 -8.33 -4.10
N ASN A 71 1.28 -9.01 -5.24
CA ASN A 71 0.59 -10.26 -5.56
C ASN A 71 1.30 -11.53 -5.04
N ASN A 72 2.49 -11.38 -4.44
CA ASN A 72 3.28 -12.51 -3.98
C ASN A 72 2.61 -13.21 -2.78
N GLU A 73 2.55 -14.54 -2.80
CA GLU A 73 1.89 -15.35 -1.79
C GLU A 73 2.50 -15.19 -0.39
N MET A 74 3.82 -14.99 -0.31
CA MET A 74 4.51 -14.95 0.98
C MET A 74 4.15 -13.75 1.86
N TYR A 75 3.47 -12.73 1.31
CA TYR A 75 2.99 -11.59 2.09
C TYR A 75 1.57 -11.77 2.64
N ARG A 76 0.91 -12.91 2.36
CA ARG A 76 -0.36 -13.30 3.00
C ARG A 76 -0.28 -13.22 4.50
N VAL A 77 -1.38 -12.82 5.13
CA VAL A 77 -1.51 -12.84 6.60
C VAL A 77 -1.42 -14.28 7.10
N GLU A 78 -1.97 -15.22 6.35
CA GLU A 78 -2.07 -16.65 6.68
C GLU A 78 -0.75 -17.42 6.49
N VAL A 79 0.19 -16.88 5.71
CA VAL A 79 1.46 -17.55 5.44
C VAL A 79 2.45 -17.15 6.54
N ASP A 80 2.88 -18.10 7.36
CA ASP A 80 3.76 -17.84 8.52
C ASP A 80 5.26 -17.83 8.18
N SER A 81 5.60 -17.86 6.89
CA SER A 81 6.98 -17.81 6.44
C SER A 81 7.15 -16.78 5.33
N THR A 82 8.35 -16.25 5.20
CA THR A 82 8.66 -15.28 4.15
C THR A 82 10.14 -15.31 3.82
N TYR A 83 10.48 -14.93 2.59
CA TYR A 83 11.87 -14.85 2.17
C TYR A 83 12.41 -13.44 2.39
N LEU A 84 13.62 -13.35 2.91
CA LEU A 84 14.40 -12.12 3.02
C LEU A 84 15.28 -12.02 1.78
N TYR A 85 14.79 -11.40 0.71
CA TYR A 85 15.48 -11.40 -0.58
C TYR A 85 16.85 -10.73 -0.53
N TRP A 86 17.02 -9.73 0.33
CA TRP A 86 18.29 -9.03 0.52
C TRP A 86 19.31 -9.82 1.36
N LEU A 87 18.88 -10.89 2.02
CA LEU A 87 19.74 -11.81 2.77
C LEU A 87 19.80 -13.15 2.04
N ASP A 88 20.22 -13.11 0.78
CA ASP A 88 20.43 -14.30 -0.05
C ASP A 88 19.20 -15.24 -0.12
N ASN A 89 17.99 -14.69 -0.11
CA ASN A 89 16.73 -15.43 -0.08
C ASN A 89 16.59 -16.34 1.16
N GLU A 90 17.05 -15.90 2.34
CA GLU A 90 16.86 -16.62 3.59
C GLU A 90 15.35 -16.78 3.92
N LEU A 91 14.93 -17.99 4.29
CA LEU A 91 13.57 -18.28 4.73
C LEU A 91 13.41 -17.97 6.23
N LEU A 92 12.57 -16.99 6.56
CA LEU A 92 12.24 -16.63 7.93
C LEU A 92 10.88 -17.22 8.33
N ILE A 93 10.81 -17.85 9.51
CA ILE A 93 9.56 -18.25 10.17
C ILE A 93 9.12 -17.14 11.12
N LEU A 94 7.89 -16.66 10.97
CA LEU A 94 7.42 -15.42 11.58
C LEU A 94 6.69 -15.63 12.90
N ASN A 95 6.17 -16.83 13.18
CA ASN A 95 5.39 -17.15 14.38
C ASN A 95 4.27 -16.12 14.64
N GLY A 96 3.56 -15.77 13.58
CA GLY A 96 2.47 -14.80 13.54
C GLY A 96 2.93 -13.33 13.50
N SER A 97 4.20 -13.03 13.30
CA SER A 97 4.70 -11.64 13.19
C SER A 97 4.22 -10.94 11.92
N THR A 98 4.16 -9.60 11.95
CA THR A 98 3.80 -8.79 10.78
C THR A 98 4.95 -8.76 9.77
N LYS A 99 4.63 -8.47 8.50
CA LYS A 99 5.60 -8.51 7.38
C LYS A 99 5.89 -7.14 6.77
N CYS A 100 5.40 -6.05 7.37
CA CYS A 100 5.44 -4.71 6.75
C CYS A 100 6.87 -4.21 6.46
N ASN A 101 7.82 -4.42 7.39
CA ASN A 101 9.24 -4.12 7.17
C ASN A 101 9.86 -5.03 6.12
N ILE A 102 9.58 -6.34 6.17
CA ILE A 102 10.13 -7.33 5.24
C ILE A 102 9.67 -7.02 3.81
N TYR A 103 8.39 -6.70 3.64
CA TYR A 103 7.85 -6.27 2.36
C TYR A 103 8.56 -5.03 1.83
N ALA A 104 8.70 -3.98 2.65
CA ALA A 104 9.39 -2.76 2.23
C ALA A 104 10.83 -3.05 1.79
N LEU A 105 11.59 -3.81 2.58
CA LEU A 105 12.99 -4.13 2.27
C LEU A 105 13.13 -5.05 1.04
N ASN A 106 12.25 -6.04 0.87
CA ASN A 106 12.21 -6.87 -0.34
C ASN A 106 11.89 -6.08 -1.60
N VAL A 107 10.98 -5.10 -1.50
CA VAL A 107 10.68 -4.19 -2.61
C VAL A 107 11.88 -3.34 -2.96
N LEU A 108 12.58 -2.79 -1.96
CA LEU A 108 13.79 -2.00 -2.18
C LEU A 108 14.90 -2.83 -2.84
N GLU A 109 15.15 -4.04 -2.33
CA GLU A 109 16.12 -4.98 -2.89
C GLU A 109 15.83 -5.26 -4.37
N LYS A 110 14.61 -5.71 -4.67
CA LYS A 110 14.20 -6.01 -6.06
C LYS A 110 14.19 -4.78 -6.96
N ALA A 111 14.00 -3.59 -6.40
CA ALA A 111 14.10 -2.32 -7.11
C ALA A 111 15.55 -1.81 -7.31
N GLY A 112 16.56 -2.52 -6.77
CA GLY A 112 17.98 -2.17 -6.90
C GLY A 112 18.45 -1.08 -5.94
N TYR A 113 17.83 -0.99 -4.76
CA TYR A 113 18.21 -0.06 -3.69
C TYR A 113 19.00 -0.77 -2.59
N ASN A 114 19.82 0.00 -1.89
CA ASN A 114 20.57 -0.52 -0.75
C ASN A 114 19.61 -0.95 0.37
N THR A 115 19.93 -2.08 0.99
CA THR A 115 19.20 -2.70 2.09
C THR A 115 20.18 -3.00 3.23
N PRO A 116 19.68 -3.16 4.48
CA PRO A 116 20.54 -3.53 5.61
C PRO A 116 21.28 -4.86 5.37
N GLU A 117 22.53 -4.97 5.82
CA GLU A 117 23.32 -6.21 5.73
C GLU A 117 22.78 -7.38 6.59
N GLY A 118 21.79 -7.12 7.45
CA GLY A 118 21.16 -8.11 8.31
C GLY A 118 19.65 -7.92 8.39
N ASN A 119 18.99 -8.78 9.18
CA ASN A 119 17.56 -8.65 9.40
C ASN A 119 17.27 -7.39 10.22
N ALA A 120 16.56 -6.43 9.62
CA ALA A 120 16.16 -5.19 10.28
C ALA A 120 14.68 -5.24 10.67
N LEU A 121 14.41 -5.18 11.97
CA LEU A 121 13.06 -5.04 12.50
C LEU A 121 12.58 -3.60 12.31
N THR A 122 11.27 -3.40 12.37
CA THR A 122 10.68 -2.06 12.24
C THR A 122 11.24 -1.04 13.24
N ARG A 123 11.56 -1.47 14.46
CA ARG A 123 12.19 -0.59 15.47
C ARG A 123 13.58 -0.13 15.06
N ASP A 124 14.33 -0.99 14.37
CA ASP A 124 15.70 -0.69 13.94
C ASP A 124 15.65 0.32 12.79
N LEU A 125 14.67 0.17 11.90
CA LEU A 125 14.37 1.15 10.86
C LEU A 125 13.85 2.47 11.44
N PHE A 126 13.16 2.46 12.58
CA PHE A 126 12.69 3.67 13.26
C PHE A 126 13.82 4.45 13.97
N ASP A 127 14.89 3.77 14.39
CA ASP A 127 16.02 4.40 15.07
C ASP A 127 16.82 5.32 14.13
N THR A 128 16.73 6.63 14.34
CA THR A 128 17.35 7.66 13.49
C THR A 128 18.88 7.56 13.36
N LEU A 129 19.54 6.79 14.22
CA LEU A 129 20.99 6.57 14.16
C LEU A 129 21.38 5.38 13.27
N ASN A 130 20.46 4.46 13.00
CA ASN A 130 20.72 3.31 12.14
C ASN A 130 20.51 3.65 10.66
N PHE A 131 21.26 2.95 9.79
CA PHE A 131 21.07 2.95 8.33
C PHE A 131 21.12 4.33 7.68
N THR A 132 21.85 5.29 8.24
CA THR A 132 21.88 6.68 7.75
C THR A 132 22.51 6.82 6.37
N ASP A 133 23.38 5.88 6.01
CA ASP A 133 24.07 5.79 4.73
C ASP A 133 23.16 5.23 3.61
N ILE A 134 22.28 4.29 3.94
CA ILE A 134 21.44 3.59 2.96
C ILE A 134 19.98 4.05 2.93
N LEU A 135 19.45 4.49 4.08
CA LEU A 135 18.07 4.94 4.31
C LEU A 135 18.07 6.25 5.14
N PRO A 136 18.71 7.35 4.69
CA PRO A 136 18.76 8.62 5.44
C PRO A 136 17.37 9.12 5.85
N VAL A 137 17.30 9.70 7.05
CA VAL A 137 16.10 10.38 7.55
C VAL A 137 15.95 11.72 6.85
N ILE A 138 14.79 11.96 6.24
CA ILE A 138 14.46 13.22 5.55
C ILE A 138 13.36 14.02 6.25
N GLY A 139 12.70 13.43 7.25
CA GLY A 139 11.62 14.05 8.00
C GLY A 139 11.30 13.29 9.29
N ILE A 140 10.88 14.02 10.31
CA ILE A 140 10.39 13.49 11.59
C ILE A 140 9.05 14.16 11.85
N ASN A 141 7.97 13.37 11.92
CA ASN A 141 6.60 13.85 12.03
C ASN A 141 6.18 14.83 10.93
N ASP A 142 6.88 14.79 9.79
CA ASP A 142 6.66 15.65 8.65
C ASP A 142 6.91 14.87 7.34
N VAL A 143 5.93 14.89 6.45
CA VAL A 143 5.97 14.28 5.11
C VAL A 143 6.13 15.32 4.00
N SER A 144 6.30 16.60 4.32
CA SER A 144 6.36 17.69 3.33
C SER A 144 7.44 17.46 2.25
N ASN A 145 8.54 16.82 2.62
CA ASN A 145 9.66 16.49 1.74
C ASN A 145 9.62 15.05 1.20
N ALA A 146 8.60 14.26 1.55
CA ALA A 146 8.46 12.88 1.11
C ALA A 146 8.18 12.81 -0.39
N LEU A 147 8.82 11.85 -1.06
CA LEU A 147 8.66 11.54 -2.46
C LEU A 147 8.12 10.11 -2.62
N PRO A 148 7.43 9.79 -3.73
CA PRO A 148 7.00 8.43 -4.01
C PRO A 148 8.17 7.44 -3.88
N GLY A 149 7.98 6.35 -3.16
CA GLY A 149 9.00 5.34 -2.86
C GLY A 149 9.77 5.56 -1.56
N ASP A 150 9.65 6.73 -0.91
CA ASP A 150 10.17 6.93 0.44
C ASP A 150 9.44 6.03 1.44
N LEU A 151 10.11 5.65 2.53
CA LEU A 151 9.51 4.86 3.60
C LEU A 151 8.97 5.78 4.69
N ILE A 152 7.75 5.52 5.16
CA ILE A 152 7.21 6.12 6.40
C ILE A 152 7.16 5.04 7.47
N ILE A 153 7.72 5.35 8.64
CA ILE A 153 8.03 4.36 9.67
C ILE A 153 7.50 4.84 11.02
N TRP A 154 6.64 4.03 11.63
CA TRP A 154 6.23 4.12 13.03
C TRP A 154 6.95 3.03 13.83
N ASN A 155 6.97 3.14 15.16
CA ASN A 155 7.50 2.11 16.06
C ASN A 155 6.60 0.85 16.08
N GLY A 156 6.58 0.10 14.98
CA GLY A 156 5.77 -1.09 14.76
C GLY A 156 5.20 -1.24 13.34
N HIS A 157 5.31 -0.22 12.48
CA HIS A 157 4.80 -0.29 11.11
C HIS A 157 5.68 0.44 10.09
N VAL A 158 5.74 -0.08 8.86
CA VAL A 158 6.45 0.51 7.71
C VAL A 158 5.52 0.50 6.51
N ILE A 159 5.47 1.62 5.78
CA ILE A 159 4.77 1.75 4.51
C ILE A 159 5.69 2.36 3.45
N ILE A 160 5.45 2.06 2.18
CA ILE A 160 6.07 2.70 1.02
C ILE A 160 5.15 3.82 0.56
N PHE A 161 5.57 5.07 0.72
CA PHE A 161 4.78 6.26 0.43
C PHE A 161 4.56 6.44 -1.08
N GLU A 162 3.32 6.75 -1.49
CA GLU A 162 3.00 7.19 -2.85
C GLU A 162 2.69 8.69 -2.88
N SER A 163 1.78 9.15 -2.02
CA SER A 163 1.36 10.56 -2.00
C SER A 163 0.67 10.93 -0.69
N GLU A 164 0.67 12.22 -0.35
CA GLU A 164 -0.17 12.77 0.71
C GLU A 164 -1.59 13.00 0.19
N THR A 165 -2.59 12.70 1.01
CA THR A 165 -4.01 12.98 0.71
C THR A 165 -4.68 13.50 1.97
N GLU A 166 -5.60 14.44 1.80
CA GLU A 166 -6.40 14.97 2.89
C GLU A 166 -7.81 14.38 2.84
N VAL A 167 -8.30 13.91 4.00
CA VAL A 167 -9.66 13.41 4.16
C VAL A 167 -10.24 14.03 5.42
N SER A 168 -11.31 14.82 5.27
CA SER A 168 -12.00 15.48 6.38
C SER A 168 -11.08 16.36 7.26
N GLY A 169 -10.14 17.10 6.65
CA GLY A 169 -9.21 17.97 7.37
C GLY A 169 -8.00 17.26 7.98
N GLU A 170 -7.89 15.93 7.82
CA GLU A 170 -6.80 15.14 8.34
C GLU A 170 -5.90 14.62 7.22
N LYS A 171 -4.59 14.59 7.47
CA LYS A 171 -3.57 14.13 6.52
C LYS A 171 -3.38 12.61 6.58
N TYR A 172 -3.30 11.99 5.42
CA TYR A 172 -3.05 10.57 5.24
C TYR A 172 -1.96 10.36 4.18
N ALA A 173 -1.23 9.26 4.30
CA ALA A 173 -0.35 8.74 3.27
C ALA A 173 -1.10 7.69 2.45
N LYS A 174 -1.21 7.92 1.14
CA LYS A 174 -1.51 6.87 0.16
C LYS A 174 -0.25 6.04 0.00
N ALA A 175 -0.30 4.72 0.22
CA ALA A 175 0.90 3.90 0.36
C ALA A 175 0.68 2.40 0.11
N PHE A 176 1.77 1.65 -0.01
CA PHE A 176 1.83 0.19 -0.13
C PHE A 176 2.47 -0.45 1.11
N TRP A 177 1.91 -1.55 1.63
CA TRP A 177 2.48 -2.28 2.78
C TRP A 177 1.95 -3.72 2.92
N ALA A 178 2.68 -4.65 3.52
CA ALA A 178 2.11 -5.97 3.85
C ALA A 178 1.19 -5.91 5.08
N GLY A 179 0.00 -6.50 4.98
CA GLY A 179 -1.08 -6.44 5.97
C GLY A 179 -0.70 -6.91 7.39
N THR A 180 -1.52 -6.51 8.37
CA THR A 180 -1.35 -6.88 9.79
C THR A 180 -2.44 -7.88 10.23
N ARG A 181 -2.37 -8.35 11.49
CA ARG A 181 -3.18 -9.46 12.05
C ARG A 181 -4.71 -9.27 12.00
N ASN A 182 -5.24 -8.11 11.63
CA ASN A 182 -6.70 -7.86 11.57
C ASN A 182 -7.25 -8.04 10.14
N PRO A 183 -8.42 -8.68 9.97
CA PRO A 183 -9.15 -8.72 8.70
C PRO A 183 -9.84 -7.38 8.46
N ASP A 184 -9.07 -6.33 8.16
CA ASP A 184 -9.63 -4.98 7.97
C ASP A 184 -8.65 -4.07 7.20
N ASN A 185 -9.10 -3.19 6.29
CA ASN A 185 -9.86 -3.38 5.04
C ASN A 185 -9.77 -2.06 4.23
N GLY A 186 -9.11 -2.05 3.06
CA GLY A 186 -9.27 -1.00 2.03
C GLY A 186 -10.69 -0.98 1.43
N VAL A 187 -11.68 -1.03 2.31
CA VAL A 187 -12.96 -1.72 2.36
C VAL A 187 -13.13 -3.03 1.59
N ASN A 188 -12.83 -3.19 0.29
CA ASN A 188 -13.00 -4.51 -0.35
C ASN A 188 -12.13 -4.68 -1.61
N ILE A 189 -11.08 -5.51 -1.53
CA ILE A 189 -10.71 -6.60 -2.46
C ILE A 189 -9.25 -7.05 -2.25
N LYS A 190 -9.17 -8.38 -2.06
CA LYS A 190 -8.13 -9.40 -2.23
C LYS A 190 -6.64 -9.03 -2.47
N ASN A 191 -5.90 -9.32 -1.40
CA ASN A 191 -4.67 -10.12 -1.28
C ASN A 191 -3.27 -9.45 -1.26
N ASN A 192 -2.65 -9.68 -0.10
CA ASN A 192 -1.23 -9.93 0.22
C ASN A 192 -0.32 -8.75 0.52
N VAL A 193 -0.56 -7.59 -0.07
CA VAL A 193 0.01 -6.32 0.39
C VAL A 193 -1.08 -5.29 0.16
N CYS A 194 -1.40 -4.49 1.17
CA CYS A 194 -2.49 -3.54 1.13
C CYS A 194 -2.00 -2.21 0.54
N TYR A 195 -2.83 -1.69 -0.35
CA TYR A 195 -2.79 -0.31 -0.77
C TYR A 195 -3.87 0.48 -0.03
N GLY A 196 -3.56 1.69 0.44
CA GLY A 196 -4.58 2.49 1.12
C GLY A 196 -4.06 3.76 1.75
N LYS A 197 -4.91 4.38 2.58
CA LYS A 197 -4.68 5.67 3.23
C LYS A 197 -4.33 5.45 4.69
N TYR A 198 -3.10 5.74 5.09
CA TYR A 198 -2.63 5.63 6.47
C TYR A 198 -2.60 7.01 7.13
N LYS A 199 -3.25 7.16 8.29
CA LYS A 199 -3.32 8.45 8.96
C LYS A 199 -1.91 8.90 9.39
N LEU A 200 -1.53 10.12 9.03
CA LEU A 200 -0.22 10.69 9.37
C LEU A 200 -0.30 11.37 10.72
N ASN A 201 -0.33 10.56 11.78
CA ASN A 201 -0.37 11.04 13.16
C ASN A 201 0.67 10.31 14.03
N GLY A 202 0.85 10.83 15.25
CA GLY A 202 1.78 10.27 16.22
C GLY A 202 3.25 10.48 15.82
N ASN A 203 4.12 9.61 16.35
CA ASN A 203 5.55 9.66 16.11
C ASN A 203 5.92 8.76 14.92
N TYR A 204 6.36 9.36 13.82
CA TYR A 204 6.86 8.67 12.63
C TYR A 204 8.09 9.37 12.06
N ILE A 205 8.88 8.62 11.30
CA ILE A 205 9.98 9.18 10.51
C ILE A 205 9.79 8.85 9.04
N VAL A 206 10.37 9.69 8.19
CA VAL A 206 10.43 9.48 6.75
C VAL A 206 11.87 9.20 6.37
N ARG A 207 12.10 8.10 5.66
CA ARG A 207 13.42 7.69 5.17
C ARG A 207 13.44 7.61 3.66
N ARG A 208 14.53 8.05 3.05
CA ARG A 208 14.73 7.99 1.61
C ARG A 208 15.71 6.88 1.23
N PRO A 209 15.27 5.85 0.49
CA PRO A 209 16.18 4.82 -0.02
C PRO A 209 17.23 5.38 -0.98
N THR A 210 18.45 4.84 -0.88
CA THR A 210 19.57 5.15 -1.78
C THR A 210 19.84 3.99 -2.73
N LYS A 211 20.23 4.27 -3.97
CA LYS A 211 20.54 3.21 -4.95
C LYS A 211 21.89 2.56 -4.67
N VAL A 212 22.01 1.28 -5.05
CA VAL A 212 23.30 0.59 -5.07
C VAL A 212 24.24 1.34 -6.00
N SER A 213 25.29 1.92 -5.42
CA SER A 213 26.35 2.53 -6.21
C SER A 213 27.24 1.41 -6.71
N TYR A 214 27.07 0.99 -7.97
CA TYR A 214 28.08 0.17 -8.62
C TYR A 214 29.39 0.97 -8.63
N ARG A 215 30.34 0.58 -7.77
CA ARG A 215 31.73 1.04 -7.91
C ARG A 215 32.21 0.48 -9.25
N LYS A 216 32.44 1.38 -10.21
CA LYS A 216 33.20 1.07 -11.43
C LYS A 216 34.59 0.55 -11.08
#